data_AF-A0A1A7Z6W9-F1
#
_entry.id   AF-A0A1A7Z6W9-F1
#
_cell.length_a   1.000
_cell.length_b   1.000
_cell.length_c   1.000
_cell.angle_alpha   90.00
_cell.angle_beta   90.00
_cell.angle_gamma   90.00
#
_symmetry.space_group_name_H-M   'P 1'
#
loop_
_entity.id
_entity.type
_entity.pdbx_description
1 polymer ?
#
loop_
_entity_poly.entity_id
_entity_poly.type
_entity_poly.pdbx_seq_one_letter_code
_entity_poly.pdbx_strand_id
1 'polypeptide(L)'
;FSLKKGNVLDENCPDHNPSLNSWNPGHQPDKAVIVKRGHLFRLESSATFHSLTIQSGGLLVFADSPDGSKNITVRTHHILIEDGGALHIGSPKCRYRS
;
A
#
# COMPACT_ATOMS: atom_id res chain seq x y z
N PHE A 1 -15.25 31.26 -2.86
CA PHE A 1 -14.14 30.58 -3.55
C PHE A 1 -14.04 29.16 -3.04
N SER A 2 -14.48 28.17 -3.84
CA SER A 2 -14.31 26.76 -3.50
C SER A 2 -13.07 26.26 -4.23
N LEU A 3 -11.96 26.16 -3.51
CA LEU A 3 -10.80 25.45 -4.02
C LEU A 3 -11.18 23.97 -4.03
N LYS A 4 -11.47 23.44 -5.21
CA LYS A 4 -11.43 21.99 -5.40
C LYS A 4 -10.04 21.56 -4.93
N LYS A 5 -10.00 20.80 -3.85
CA LYS A 5 -8.79 20.21 -3.27
C LYS A 5 -8.32 19.15 -4.27
N GLY A 6 -7.77 19.61 -5.40
CA GLY A 6 -7.12 18.75 -6.37
C GLY A 6 -6.01 18.01 -5.66
N ASN A 7 -5.83 16.73 -6.00
CA ASN A 7 -4.81 15.84 -5.43
C ASN A 7 -3.45 16.52 -5.46
N VAL A 8 -3.08 17.19 -4.36
CA VAL A 8 -1.75 17.75 -4.20
C VAL A 8 -0.86 16.56 -3.87
N LEU A 9 0.03 16.21 -4.80
CA LEU A 9 1.08 15.25 -4.55
C LEU A 9 1.96 15.83 -3.43
N ASP A 10 1.71 15.37 -2.22
CA ASP A 10 2.60 15.59 -1.09
C ASP A 10 3.69 14.53 -1.13
N GLU A 11 4.92 14.93 -1.48
CA GLU A 11 6.10 14.05 -1.53
C GLU A 11 6.41 13.41 -0.16
N ASN A 12 5.83 13.92 0.93
CA ASN A 12 5.94 13.30 2.25
C ASN A 12 5.05 12.06 2.40
N CYS A 13 4.04 11.89 1.55
CA CYS A 13 3.11 10.76 1.58
C CYS A 13 3.61 9.64 0.65
N PRO A 14 3.90 8.43 1.19
CA PRO A 14 4.49 7.37 0.39
C PRO A 14 3.56 6.87 -0.72
N ASP A 15 2.25 6.96 -0.55
CA ASP A 15 1.24 6.51 -1.51
C ASP A 15 1.04 7.47 -2.70
N HIS A 16 1.56 8.69 -2.59
CA HIS A 16 1.64 9.66 -3.68
C HIS A 16 2.82 9.43 -4.63
N ASN A 17 3.70 8.46 -4.35
CA ASN A 17 4.82 8.15 -5.23
C ASN A 17 4.30 7.73 -6.63
N PRO A 18 4.62 8.48 -7.71
CA PRO A 18 4.09 8.23 -9.05
C PRO A 18 4.61 6.94 -9.69
N SER A 19 5.67 6.33 -9.14
CA SER A 19 6.22 5.06 -9.62
C SER A 19 5.44 3.84 -9.12
N LEU A 20 4.48 4.03 -8.22
CA LEU A 20 3.66 2.94 -7.70
C LEU A 20 2.57 2.53 -8.71
N ASN A 21 2.40 1.23 -8.88
CA ASN A 21 1.29 0.65 -9.64
C ASN A 21 0.11 0.40 -8.70
N SER A 22 -1.10 0.80 -9.12
CA SER A 22 -2.33 0.47 -8.43
C SER A 22 -2.49 -1.05 -8.29
N TRP A 23 -2.77 -1.52 -7.08
CA TRP A 23 -2.87 -2.93 -6.76
C TRP A 23 -4.17 -3.22 -6.00
N ASN A 24 -5.03 -4.03 -6.63
CA ASN A 24 -6.34 -4.46 -6.13
C ASN A 24 -6.48 -5.98 -6.25
N PRO A 25 -5.73 -6.74 -5.43
CA PRO A 25 -5.62 -8.19 -5.57
C PRO A 25 -6.85 -8.99 -5.10
N GLY A 26 -7.82 -8.35 -4.44
CA GLY A 26 -9.06 -8.98 -3.98
C GLY A 26 -8.84 -10.03 -2.86
N HIS A 27 -9.75 -10.99 -2.77
CA HIS A 27 -9.78 -11.98 -1.70
C HIS A 27 -9.46 -13.37 -2.22
N GLN A 28 -8.24 -13.84 -1.97
CA GLN A 28 -7.69 -15.12 -2.41
C GLN A 28 -7.04 -15.84 -1.20
N PRO A 29 -7.84 -16.40 -0.26
CA PRO A 29 -7.36 -16.89 1.03
C PRO A 29 -6.36 -18.06 0.94
N ASP A 30 -6.35 -18.80 -0.17
CA ASP A 30 -5.45 -19.94 -0.37
C ASP A 30 -4.14 -19.57 -1.08
N LYS A 31 -3.97 -18.29 -1.46
CA LYS A 31 -2.84 -17.85 -2.28
C LYS A 31 -1.73 -17.21 -1.45
N ALA A 32 -0.51 -17.71 -1.62
CA ALA A 32 0.71 -17.03 -1.18
C ALA A 32 1.11 -15.95 -2.21
N VAL A 33 1.32 -14.72 -1.75
CA VAL A 33 1.67 -13.57 -2.59
C VAL A 33 3.12 -13.16 -2.36
N ILE A 34 3.84 -12.89 -3.46
CA ILE A 34 5.23 -12.44 -3.42
C ILE A 34 5.35 -11.08 -4.12
N VAL A 35 5.80 -10.07 -3.37
CA VAL A 35 6.21 -8.76 -3.85
C VAL A 35 7.74 -8.74 -3.91
N LYS A 36 8.31 -8.53 -5.10
CA LYS A 36 9.76 -8.64 -5.35
C LYS A 36 10.28 -7.45 -6.16
N ARG A 37 11.57 -7.45 -6.50
CA ARG A 37 12.19 -6.41 -7.34
C ARG A 37 11.30 -6.02 -8.54
N GLY A 38 11.09 -4.72 -8.72
CA GLY A 38 10.23 -4.16 -9.78
C GLY A 38 8.74 -4.12 -9.44
N HIS A 39 8.31 -4.83 -8.38
CA HIS A 39 6.95 -4.71 -7.86
C HIS A 39 6.89 -3.54 -6.88
N LEU A 40 6.48 -2.39 -7.40
CA LEU A 40 6.18 -1.19 -6.60
C LEU A 40 4.66 -1.03 -6.61
N PHE A 41 4.00 -1.41 -5.51
CA PHE A 41 2.53 -1.48 -5.44
C PHE A 41 1.95 -0.48 -4.46
N ARG A 42 0.86 0.17 -4.90
CA ARG A 42 -0.06 0.91 -4.04
C ARG A 42 -1.32 0.07 -3.83
N LEU A 43 -1.51 -0.44 -2.62
CA LEU A 43 -2.72 -1.19 -2.25
C LEU A 43 -3.90 -0.23 -2.13
N GLU A 44 -4.88 -0.36 -3.01
CA GLU A 44 -6.03 0.56 -3.09
C GLU A 44 -7.32 -0.03 -2.50
N SER A 45 -7.34 -1.33 -2.17
CA SER A 45 -8.51 -2.00 -1.61
C SER A 45 -8.13 -3.08 -0.60
N SER A 46 -9.09 -3.43 0.26
CA SER A 46 -8.96 -4.55 1.19
C SER A 46 -8.69 -5.85 0.45
N ALA A 47 -7.92 -6.74 1.08
CA ALA A 47 -7.46 -7.96 0.45
C ALA A 47 -7.30 -9.11 1.44
N THR A 48 -7.38 -10.34 0.93
CA THR A 48 -7.15 -11.56 1.73
C THR A 48 -6.19 -12.48 1.00
N PHE A 49 -5.14 -12.94 1.69
CA PHE A 49 -4.17 -13.91 1.17
C PHE A 49 -3.83 -14.96 2.22
N HIS A 50 -3.30 -16.10 1.78
CA HIS A 50 -2.72 -17.06 2.70
C HIS A 50 -1.51 -16.45 3.43
N SER A 51 -0.56 -15.93 2.65
CA SER A 51 0.65 -15.25 3.13
C SER A 51 1.09 -14.15 2.18
N LEU A 52 1.86 -13.19 2.69
CA LEU A 52 2.51 -12.14 1.91
C LEU A 52 4.01 -12.10 2.21
N THR A 53 4.84 -12.26 1.20
CA THR A 53 6.29 -12.08 1.29
C THR A 53 6.72 -10.87 0.46
N ILE A 54 7.41 -9.93 1.08
CA ILE A 54 7.98 -8.74 0.44
C ILE A 54 9.50 -8.86 0.52
N GLN A 55 10.15 -9.04 -0.63
CA GLN A 55 11.57 -9.40 -0.70
C GLN A 55 12.29 -8.70 -1.84
N SER A 56 13.63 -8.78 -1.86
CA SER A 56 14.46 -8.34 -2.99
C SER A 56 14.21 -6.88 -3.44
N GLY A 57 13.94 -5.97 -2.51
CA GLY A 57 13.59 -4.57 -2.82
C GLY A 57 12.18 -4.34 -3.36
N GLY A 58 11.27 -5.31 -3.22
CA GLY A 58 9.84 -5.13 -3.49
C GLY A 58 9.22 -4.13 -2.51
N LEU A 59 8.24 -3.36 -2.97
CA LEU A 59 7.62 -2.28 -2.20
C LEU A 59 6.11 -2.41 -2.22
N LEU A 60 5.51 -2.44 -1.03
CA LEU A 60 4.07 -2.32 -0.84
C LEU A 60 3.75 -1.06 -0.02
N VAL A 61 2.87 -0.22 -0.54
CA VAL A 61 2.40 0.99 0.12
C VAL A 61 0.88 0.95 0.23
N PHE A 62 0.34 1.22 1.42
CA PHE A 62 -1.10 1.38 1.60
C PHE A 62 -1.54 2.74 1.06
N ALA A 63 -2.55 2.76 0.18
CA ALA A 63 -3.21 4.00 -0.19
C ALA A 63 -3.89 4.62 1.02
N ASP A 64 -3.81 5.94 1.15
CA ASP A 64 -4.53 6.69 2.16
C ASP A 64 -5.73 7.43 1.55
N SER A 65 -6.73 7.72 2.38
CA SER A 65 -7.85 8.60 2.00
C SER A 65 -7.68 9.94 2.70
N PRO A 66 -7.63 11.08 1.98
CA PRO A 66 -7.39 12.39 2.61
C PRO A 66 -8.40 12.78 3.70
N ASP A 67 -9.59 12.20 3.64
CA ASP A 67 -10.72 12.38 4.55
C ASP A 67 -10.94 11.21 5.52
N GLY A 68 -10.12 10.15 5.46
CA GLY A 68 -10.25 8.96 6.32
C GLY A 68 -11.53 8.15 6.05
N SER A 69 -12.09 8.24 4.85
CA SER A 69 -13.36 7.59 4.50
C SER A 69 -13.20 6.12 4.09
N LYS A 70 -11.99 5.65 3.80
CA LYS A 70 -11.78 4.36 3.14
C LYS A 70 -10.80 3.45 3.86
N ASN A 71 -11.34 2.60 4.73
CA ASN A 71 -10.63 1.51 5.40
C ASN A 71 -10.05 0.46 4.43
N ILE A 72 -8.74 0.22 4.52
CA ILE A 72 -8.06 -0.90 3.85
C ILE A 72 -7.62 -1.94 4.87
N THR A 73 -8.16 -3.15 4.77
CA THR A 73 -7.81 -4.29 5.62
C THR A 73 -7.09 -5.36 4.80
N VAL A 74 -5.92 -5.81 5.28
CA VAL A 74 -5.25 -7.02 4.77
C VAL A 74 -5.44 -8.14 5.77
N ARG A 75 -6.04 -9.24 5.34
CA ARG A 75 -6.23 -10.45 6.16
C ARG A 75 -5.31 -11.55 5.64
N THR A 76 -4.40 -12.01 6.49
CA THR A 76 -3.42 -13.04 6.14
C THR A 76 -2.90 -13.75 7.38
N HIS A 77 -2.28 -14.92 7.22
CA HIS A 77 -1.66 -15.62 8.35
C HIS A 77 -0.37 -14.94 8.81
N HIS A 78 0.45 -14.47 7.88
CA HIS A 78 1.68 -13.75 8.18
C HIS A 78 2.10 -12.85 7.02
N ILE A 79 2.89 -11.83 7.37
CA ILE A 79 3.63 -11.00 6.43
C ILE A 79 5.12 -11.18 6.73
N LEU A 80 5.90 -11.59 5.75
CA LEU A 80 7.36 -11.65 5.83
C LEU A 80 7.96 -10.50 5.01
N ILE A 81 8.86 -9.73 5.63
CA ILE A 81 9.60 -8.65 4.98
C ILE A 81 11.08 -8.95 5.14
N GLU A 82 11.78 -9.17 4.04
CA GLU A 82 13.18 -9.59 4.02
C GLU A 82 13.93 -9.02 2.82
N ASP A 83 15.25 -9.17 2.76
CA ASP A 83 16.08 -8.83 1.59
C ASP A 83 15.80 -7.44 0.99
N GLY A 84 15.66 -6.44 1.87
CA GLY A 84 15.40 -5.05 1.49
C GLY A 84 13.98 -4.78 0.97
N GLY A 85 13.05 -5.72 1.10
CA GLY A 85 11.63 -5.48 0.91
C GLY A 85 11.08 -4.45 1.90
N ALA A 86 10.02 -3.74 1.53
CA ALA A 86 9.45 -2.69 2.36
C ALA A 86 7.91 -2.65 2.33
N LEU A 87 7.34 -2.34 3.49
CA LEU A 87 5.93 -2.10 3.70
C LEU A 87 5.74 -0.69 4.31
N HIS A 88 4.98 0.18 3.65
CA HIS A 88 4.71 1.53 4.16
C HIS A 88 3.20 1.76 4.36
N ILE A 89 2.87 2.33 5.51
CA ILE A 89 1.53 2.77 5.89
C ILE A 89 1.69 4.19 6.43
N GLY A 90 1.50 5.18 5.56
CA GLY A 90 1.86 6.57 5.86
C GLY A 90 3.36 6.76 6.17
N SER A 91 3.68 7.94 6.67
CA SER A 91 5.03 8.36 7.09
C SER A 91 4.97 9.30 8.31
N PRO A 92 6.10 9.61 8.97
CA PRO A 92 6.11 10.56 10.09
C PRO A 92 5.57 11.96 9.73
N LYS A 93 5.76 12.40 8.48
CA LYS A 93 5.28 13.70 7.98
C LYS A 93 3.92 13.61 7.28
N CYS A 94 3.46 12.40 6.95
CA CYS A 94 2.16 12.13 6.36
C CYS A 94 1.48 10.97 7.08
N ARG A 95 0.78 11.29 8.18
CA ARG A 95 0.07 10.30 8.99
C ARG A 95 -1.07 9.68 8.19
N TYR A 96 -1.13 8.35 8.20
CA TYR A 96 -2.23 7.56 7.65
C TYR A 96 -3.57 7.89 8.32
N ARG A 97 -4.65 8.04 7.54
CA ARG A 97 -5.95 8.56 8.03
C ARG A 97 -7.15 7.68 7.74
N SER A 98 -6.99 6.69 6.88
CA SER A 98 -7.97 5.67 6.50
C SER A 98 -8.97 5.24 7.57
#